data_AF-A0A2P5C176-F1
#
_entry.id   AF-A0A2P5C176-F1
#
_cell.length_a   1.000
_cell.length_b   1.000
_cell.length_c   1.000
_cell.angle_alpha   90.00
_cell.angle_beta   90.00
_cell.angle_gamma   90.00
#
_symmetry.space_group_name_H-M   'P 1'
#
loop_
_entity.id
_entity.type
_entity.pdbx_description
1 polymer ?
#
loop_
_entity_poly.entity_id
_entity_poly.type
_entity_poly.pdbx_seq_one_letter_code
_entity_poly.pdbx_strand_id
1 'polypeptide(L)'
;MIEFINNLRLVKSIDLSSNKLRGAIPADALDLSNNHFSGRIPLSLSEVHRLSLLDLSNNNFSGKIPTGTQLQSFDAAVYMGNPELCGAPLLNKCRGEETGSGGTEEANEHGVEDRFISDGYFINLGLGFVVGLLGVCATLLVNKSMRNSYFKFLNDARDWIYVTIRIYKPKVLKMIKF
;
A
#
# COMPACT_ATOMS: atom_id res chain seq x y z
N MET A 1 -20.48 -36.68 14.50
CA MET A 1 -21.30 -35.64 13.83
C MET A 1 -21.93 -34.67 14.84
N ILE A 2 -22.54 -35.15 15.93
CA ILE A 2 -23.13 -34.30 16.99
C ILE A 2 -22.06 -33.64 17.89
N GLU A 3 -20.91 -34.29 18.13
CA GLU A 3 -19.79 -33.66 18.86
C GLU A 3 -19.09 -32.53 18.09
N PHE A 4 -19.18 -32.53 16.75
CA PHE A 4 -18.65 -31.45 15.92
C PHE A 4 -19.49 -30.16 16.09
N ILE A 5 -20.79 -30.31 16.35
CA ILE A 5 -21.71 -29.18 16.61
C ILE A 5 -21.51 -28.61 18.02
N ASN A 6 -21.18 -29.44 19.02
CA ASN A 6 -20.98 -28.99 20.39
C ASN A 6 -19.68 -28.19 20.61
N ASN A 7 -18.64 -28.38 19.77
CA ASN A 7 -17.42 -27.56 19.82
C ASN A 7 -17.53 -26.24 19.04
N LEU A 8 -18.59 -26.03 18.26
CA LEU A 8 -18.87 -24.73 17.61
C LEU A 8 -19.46 -23.69 18.56
N ARG A 9 -19.62 -24.04 19.84
CA ARG A 9 -20.19 -23.17 20.89
C ARG A 9 -19.25 -22.03 21.35
N LEU A 10 -18.08 -21.88 20.71
CA LEU A 10 -17.15 -20.77 20.94
C LEU A 10 -17.28 -19.63 19.92
N VAL A 11 -18.01 -19.80 18.82
CA VAL A 11 -18.35 -18.68 17.92
C VAL A 11 -19.68 -18.10 18.38
N LYS A 12 -19.62 -17.21 19.38
CA LYS A 12 -20.83 -16.63 19.99
C LYS A 12 -21.63 -15.72 19.04
N SER A 13 -21.08 -15.34 17.90
CA SER A 13 -21.80 -14.91 16.69
C SER A 13 -20.76 -14.53 15.64
N ILE A 14 -20.74 -15.19 14.48
CA ILE A 14 -20.24 -14.55 13.25
C ILE A 14 -21.45 -13.85 12.67
N ASP A 15 -21.61 -12.57 13.01
CA ASP A 15 -22.66 -11.74 12.44
C ASP A 15 -22.17 -11.23 11.08
N LEU A 16 -22.60 -11.91 10.02
CA LEU A 16 -22.38 -11.51 8.63
C LEU A 16 -23.50 -10.58 8.12
N SER A 17 -24.43 -10.16 8.99
CA SER A 17 -25.49 -9.25 8.60
C SER A 17 -24.90 -7.87 8.26
N SER A 18 -25.49 -7.20 7.27
CA SER A 18 -25.04 -5.92 6.71
C SER A 18 -23.84 -5.95 5.75
N ASN A 19 -23.46 -7.11 5.21
CA ASN A 19 -22.53 -7.17 4.08
C ASN A 19 -23.25 -7.28 2.72
N LYS A 20 -22.69 -6.66 1.67
CA LYS A 20 -23.15 -6.77 0.28
C LYS A 20 -22.51 -7.99 -0.42
N LEU A 21 -22.42 -9.13 0.27
CA LEU A 21 -21.83 -10.35 -0.30
C LEU A 21 -22.68 -10.80 -1.48
N ARG A 22 -22.21 -10.54 -2.71
CA ARG A 22 -22.81 -11.00 -3.95
C ARG A 22 -21.88 -12.04 -4.55
N GLY A 23 -22.36 -13.27 -4.66
CA GLY A 23 -21.61 -14.41 -5.20
C GLY A 23 -21.50 -15.58 -4.22
N ALA A 24 -21.28 -16.79 -4.73
CA ALA A 24 -20.88 -17.93 -3.90
C ALA A 24 -19.47 -17.64 -3.35
N ILE A 25 -19.25 -17.77 -2.04
CA ILE A 25 -17.91 -17.67 -1.45
C ILE A 25 -17.14 -18.91 -1.95
N PRO A 26 -16.15 -18.77 -2.86
CA PRO A 26 -15.30 -19.91 -3.17
C PRO A 26 -14.57 -20.28 -1.88
N ALA A 27 -14.56 -21.57 -1.53
CA ALA A 27 -14.04 -22.08 -0.26
C ALA A 27 -12.55 -21.75 0.00
N ASP A 28 -11.87 -21.19 -0.99
CA ASP A 28 -10.45 -20.93 -1.03
C ASP A 28 -10.11 -19.43 -0.93
N ALA A 29 -11.08 -18.50 -0.80
CA ALA A 29 -10.79 -17.07 -0.68
C ALA A 29 -11.68 -16.38 0.36
N LEU A 30 -11.04 -15.70 1.32
CA LEU A 30 -11.71 -15.01 2.42
C LEU A 30 -11.20 -13.57 2.56
N ASP A 31 -12.04 -12.61 2.18
CA ASP A 31 -11.77 -11.19 2.39
C ASP A 31 -12.67 -10.67 3.52
N LEU A 32 -12.04 -10.24 4.60
CA LEU A 32 -12.65 -9.61 5.77
C LEU A 32 -12.05 -8.22 6.01
N SER A 33 -11.37 -7.64 5.02
CA SER A 33 -10.71 -6.34 5.14
C SER A 33 -11.72 -5.22 5.43
N ASN A 34 -11.24 -4.12 6.02
CA ASN A 34 -12.02 -2.89 6.22
C ASN A 34 -13.31 -3.09 7.03
N ASN A 35 -13.21 -3.89 8.09
CA ASN A 35 -14.31 -4.13 9.01
C ASN A 35 -13.93 -3.66 10.42
N HIS A 36 -14.85 -3.85 11.37
CA HIS A 36 -14.62 -3.54 12.79
C HIS A 36 -14.43 -4.81 13.63
N PHE A 37 -13.89 -5.89 13.03
CA PHE A 37 -13.62 -7.11 13.78
C PHE A 37 -12.57 -6.85 14.84
N SER A 38 -12.76 -7.43 16.02
CA SER A 38 -11.91 -7.21 17.18
C SER A 38 -11.64 -8.51 17.94
N GLY A 39 -10.62 -8.49 18.78
CA GLY A 39 -10.14 -9.67 19.51
C GLY A 39 -9.09 -10.46 18.73
N ARG A 40 -8.78 -11.67 19.20
CA ARG A 40 -7.72 -12.50 18.61
C ARG A 40 -8.19 -13.21 17.35
N ILE A 41 -7.27 -13.38 16.39
CA ILE A 41 -7.49 -14.26 15.24
C ILE A 41 -7.68 -15.69 15.77
N PRO A 42 -8.83 -16.34 15.50
CA PRO A 42 -9.10 -17.66 16.04
C PRO A 42 -8.23 -18.72 15.36
N LEU A 43 -7.72 -19.69 16.13
CA LEU A 43 -6.97 -20.81 15.56
C LEU A 43 -7.80 -21.64 14.58
N SER A 44 -9.12 -21.67 14.70
CA SER A 44 -9.98 -22.35 13.73
C SER A 44 -9.82 -21.80 12.31
N LEU A 45 -9.39 -20.54 12.15
CA LEU A 45 -9.08 -19.98 10.84
C LEU A 45 -7.87 -20.67 10.18
N SER A 46 -6.96 -21.24 10.98
CA SER A 46 -5.86 -22.06 10.47
C SER A 46 -6.24 -23.48 10.08
N GLU A 47 -7.41 -23.96 10.51
CA GLU A 47 -7.90 -25.31 10.21
C GLU A 47 -8.62 -25.36 8.85
N VAL A 48 -8.92 -24.19 8.26
CA VAL A 48 -9.46 -24.10 6.90
C VAL A 48 -8.35 -24.44 5.92
N HIS A 49 -8.27 -25.71 5.55
CA HIS A 49 -7.31 -26.19 4.57
C HIS A 49 -7.57 -25.55 3.20
N ARG A 50 -6.50 -25.02 2.58
CA ARG A 50 -6.45 -24.51 1.20
C ARG A 50 -6.96 -23.08 0.97
N LEU A 51 -6.89 -22.20 1.97
CA LEU A 51 -7.05 -20.76 1.72
C LEU A 51 -5.98 -20.30 0.71
N SER A 52 -6.41 -19.88 -0.46
CA SER A 52 -5.59 -19.28 -1.51
C SER A 52 -5.47 -17.77 -1.35
N LEU A 53 -6.50 -17.13 -0.78
CA LEU A 53 -6.56 -15.70 -0.56
C LEU A 53 -7.15 -15.40 0.82
N LEU A 54 -6.47 -14.57 1.60
CA LEU A 54 -6.92 -14.08 2.88
C LEU A 54 -6.63 -12.57 2.94
N ASP A 55 -7.60 -11.77 3.36
CA ASP A 55 -7.38 -10.36 3.70
C ASP A 55 -8.08 -10.03 5.03
N LEU A 56 -7.31 -9.67 6.06
CA LEU A 56 -7.78 -9.27 7.38
C LEU A 56 -7.43 -7.80 7.68
N SER A 57 -6.99 -7.05 6.68
CA SER A 57 -6.44 -5.72 6.85
C SER A 57 -7.49 -4.72 7.33
N ASN A 58 -7.04 -3.63 7.94
CA ASN A 58 -7.89 -2.53 8.41
C ASN A 58 -9.06 -3.00 9.29
N ASN A 59 -8.73 -3.76 10.32
CA ASN A 59 -9.63 -4.20 11.37
C ASN A 59 -9.07 -3.81 12.75
N ASN A 60 -9.69 -4.29 13.82
CA ASN A 60 -9.26 -4.05 15.19
C ASN A 60 -8.85 -5.37 15.88
N PHE A 61 -8.28 -6.31 15.12
CA PHE A 61 -7.73 -7.56 15.66
C PHE A 61 -6.56 -7.28 16.60
N SER A 62 -6.38 -8.14 17.60
CA SER A 62 -5.39 -7.99 18.65
C SER A 62 -4.67 -9.28 19.00
N GLY A 63 -3.48 -9.16 19.58
CA GLY A 63 -2.68 -10.31 20.04
C GLY A 63 -1.81 -10.93 18.95
N LYS A 64 -1.21 -12.09 19.28
CA LYS A 64 -0.22 -12.75 18.41
C LYS A 64 -0.89 -13.49 17.25
N ILE A 65 -0.38 -13.31 16.03
CA ILE A 65 -0.78 -14.13 14.88
C ILE A 65 -0.39 -15.60 15.15
N PRO A 66 -1.31 -16.56 15.02
CA PRO A 66 -1.02 -17.97 15.27
C PRO A 66 0.16 -18.48 14.43
N THR A 67 1.20 -19.00 15.11
CA THR A 67 2.40 -19.57 14.48
C THR A 67 2.20 -21.05 14.14
N GLY A 68 2.94 -21.57 13.14
CA GLY A 68 2.84 -22.97 12.74
C GLY A 68 1.59 -23.30 11.90
N THR A 69 0.98 -22.28 11.30
CA THR A 69 -0.25 -22.37 10.53
C THR A 69 -0.09 -21.78 9.13
N GLN A 70 -1.05 -22.03 8.24
CA GLN A 70 -1.09 -21.39 6.92
C GLN A 70 -1.14 -19.85 7.00
N LEU A 71 -1.58 -19.28 8.14
CA LEU A 71 -1.60 -17.83 8.35
C LEU A 71 -0.21 -17.19 8.20
N GLN A 72 0.85 -17.92 8.53
CA GLN A 72 2.24 -17.48 8.37
C GLN A 72 2.73 -17.48 6.91
N SER A 73 2.00 -18.14 5.99
CA SER A 73 2.36 -18.16 4.57
C SER A 73 1.84 -16.96 3.78
N PHE A 74 0.92 -16.18 4.37
CA PHE A 74 0.40 -14.97 3.75
C PHE A 74 1.33 -13.78 4.03
N ASP A 75 1.31 -12.80 3.14
CA ASP A 75 2.11 -11.59 3.27
C ASP A 75 1.63 -10.71 4.45
N ALA A 76 2.53 -9.90 4.99
CA ALA A 76 2.26 -8.96 6.08
C ALA A 76 1.11 -7.98 5.74
N ALA A 77 0.95 -7.64 4.45
CA ALA A 77 -0.10 -6.75 3.95
C ALA A 77 -1.52 -7.21 4.37
N VAL A 78 -1.75 -8.53 4.40
CA VAL A 78 -3.02 -9.16 4.80
C VAL A 78 -3.44 -8.80 6.23
N TYR A 79 -2.48 -8.42 7.07
CA TYR A 79 -2.69 -8.15 8.49
C TYR A 79 -2.52 -6.67 8.85
N MET A 80 -2.13 -5.82 7.89
CA MET A 80 -1.88 -4.39 8.13
C MET A 80 -3.14 -3.64 8.56
N GLY A 81 -2.97 -2.50 9.23
CA GLY A 81 -4.10 -1.69 9.70
C GLY A 81 -4.81 -2.25 10.94
N ASN A 82 -4.24 -3.25 11.61
CA ASN A 82 -4.68 -3.76 12.92
C ASN A 82 -3.69 -3.30 14.02
N PRO A 83 -4.05 -2.31 14.87
CA PRO A 83 -3.08 -1.65 15.76
C PRO A 83 -2.54 -2.53 16.88
N GLU A 84 -3.31 -3.53 17.34
CA GLU A 84 -2.96 -4.38 18.47
C GLU A 84 -2.50 -5.79 18.08
N LEU A 85 -2.47 -6.09 16.78
CA LEU A 85 -2.05 -7.39 16.25
C LEU A 85 -0.53 -7.45 16.19
N CYS A 86 0.11 -8.56 16.54
CA CYS A 86 1.57 -8.67 16.59
C CYS A 86 2.12 -10.05 16.18
N GLY A 87 3.42 -10.14 15.89
CA GLY A 87 4.12 -11.37 15.51
C GLY A 87 4.16 -11.61 13.99
N ALA A 88 5.05 -12.51 13.54
CA ALA A 88 5.21 -12.82 12.12
C ALA A 88 3.86 -13.16 11.45
N PRO A 89 3.61 -12.75 10.20
CA PRO A 89 4.51 -12.02 9.28
C PRO A 89 4.67 -10.51 9.55
N LEU A 90 4.03 -9.94 10.58
CA LEU A 90 4.22 -8.54 10.94
C LEU A 90 5.54 -8.30 11.71
N LEU A 91 6.15 -7.12 11.51
CA LEU A 91 7.40 -6.72 12.18
C LEU A 91 7.24 -6.35 13.66
N ASN A 92 6.01 -6.16 14.13
CA ASN A 92 5.75 -5.76 15.50
C ASN A 92 5.87 -6.95 16.47
N LYS A 93 6.80 -6.84 17.40
CA LYS A 93 7.01 -7.88 18.43
C LYS A 93 5.91 -7.82 19.48
N CYS A 94 5.43 -9.00 19.90
CA CYS A 94 4.45 -9.08 20.98
C CYS A 94 5.11 -8.83 22.33
N ARG A 95 4.46 -8.04 23.19
CA ARG A 95 4.95 -7.72 24.55
C ARG A 95 4.90 -8.98 25.42
N GLY A 96 6.05 -9.57 25.73
CA GLY A 96 6.18 -10.77 26.57
C GLY A 96 7.16 -11.84 26.09
N GLU A 97 7.83 -11.66 24.95
CA GLU A 97 8.94 -12.52 24.51
C GLU A 97 10.28 -12.03 25.08
N GLU A 98 10.44 -12.12 26.41
CA GLU A 98 11.75 -12.09 27.05
C GLU A 98 12.03 -13.47 27.65
N THR A 99 12.85 -14.28 26.96
CA THR A 99 13.98 -15.06 27.51
C THR A 99 14.53 -16.10 26.50
N GLY A 100 15.73 -15.84 25.99
CA GLY A 100 16.83 -16.83 25.96
C GLY A 100 17.03 -17.74 24.74
N SER A 101 17.76 -17.25 23.74
CA SER A 101 19.01 -17.85 23.20
C SER A 101 19.53 -16.87 22.13
N GLY A 102 20.64 -16.15 22.32
CA GLY A 102 21.96 -16.73 22.52
C GLY A 102 22.65 -16.94 21.18
N GLY A 103 22.80 -15.87 20.39
CA GLY A 103 23.61 -15.82 19.18
C GLY A 103 24.31 -14.48 19.15
N THR A 104 25.63 -14.51 19.26
CA THR A 104 26.55 -13.37 19.13
C THR A 104 26.27 -12.65 17.81
N GLU A 105 25.72 -11.44 17.86
CA GLU A 105 25.71 -10.55 16.70
C GLU A 105 26.79 -9.51 16.91
N GLU A 106 27.90 -9.79 16.22
CA GLU A 106 28.96 -8.83 15.95
C GLU A 106 28.34 -7.55 15.38
N ALA A 107 28.80 -6.43 15.92
CA ALA A 107 28.55 -5.13 15.35
C ALA A 107 29.18 -5.06 13.95
N ASN A 108 28.43 -5.36 12.90
CA ASN A 108 28.58 -4.71 11.61
C ASN A 108 27.41 -5.00 10.66
N GLU A 109 27.22 -4.03 9.76
CA GLU A 109 26.51 -4.13 8.47
C GLU A 109 25.02 -3.73 8.42
N HIS A 110 24.83 -2.42 8.25
CA HIS A 110 23.96 -1.81 7.22
C HIS A 110 22.53 -2.36 7.03
N GLY A 111 21.75 -2.57 8.09
CA GLY A 111 20.31 -2.85 7.99
C GLY A 111 19.45 -1.60 7.78
N VAL A 112 19.37 -1.08 6.55
CA VAL A 112 18.32 -0.12 6.14
C VAL A 112 17.75 -0.55 4.79
N GLU A 113 16.89 -1.56 4.74
CA GLU A 113 16.20 -1.94 3.50
C GLU A 113 14.68 -2.10 3.61
N ASP A 114 14.06 -2.08 4.80
CA ASP A 114 12.60 -2.31 4.91
C ASP A 114 11.72 -1.04 4.89
N ARG A 115 12.33 0.15 4.87
CA ARG A 115 11.63 1.43 4.57
C ARG A 115 11.85 1.94 3.15
N PHE A 116 12.57 1.18 2.32
CA PHE A 116 12.99 1.65 1.00
C PHE A 116 11.97 1.44 -0.12
N ILE A 117 10.98 0.55 0.02
CA ILE A 117 10.06 0.29 -1.10
C ILE A 117 9.06 1.43 -1.32
N SER A 118 8.58 2.11 -0.26
CA SER A 118 7.64 3.25 -0.40
C SER A 118 8.36 4.59 -0.57
N ASP A 119 9.37 4.89 0.25
CA ASP A 119 10.08 6.19 0.16
C ASP A 119 11.14 6.20 -0.95
N GLY A 120 11.71 5.04 -1.28
CA GLY A 120 12.71 4.92 -2.35
C GLY A 120 12.12 5.17 -3.73
N TYR A 121 10.84 4.87 -3.97
CA TYR A 121 10.20 5.21 -5.25
C TYR A 121 10.19 6.73 -5.50
N PHE A 122 9.80 7.53 -4.50
CA PHE A 122 9.77 8.98 -4.62
C PHE A 122 11.18 9.59 -4.72
N ILE A 123 12.15 9.03 -4.00
CA ILE A 123 13.55 9.46 -4.07
C ILE A 123 14.15 9.17 -5.45
N ASN A 124 13.91 7.97 -6.00
CA ASN A 124 14.37 7.60 -7.34
C ASN A 124 13.70 8.44 -8.44
N LEU A 125 12.39 8.69 -8.31
CA LEU A 125 11.65 9.57 -9.22
C LEU A 125 12.19 11.01 -9.17
N GLY A 126 12.46 11.51 -7.96
CA GLY A 126 13.04 12.84 -7.75
C GLY A 126 14.43 12.97 -8.34
N LEU A 127 15.32 12.01 -8.07
CA LEU A 127 16.68 12.00 -8.63
C LEU A 127 16.68 11.89 -10.16
N GLY A 128 15.82 11.04 -10.73
CA GLY A 128 15.66 10.92 -12.18
C GLY A 128 15.22 12.23 -12.84
N PHE A 129 14.28 12.95 -12.23
CA PHE A 129 13.83 14.25 -12.72
C PHE A 129 14.96 15.29 -12.68
N VAL A 130 15.75 15.33 -11.61
CA VAL A 130 16.89 16.24 -11.47
C VAL A 130 17.96 15.94 -12.52
N VAL A 131 18.37 14.67 -12.66
CA VAL A 131 19.37 14.27 -13.66
C VAL A 131 18.89 14.55 -15.08
N GLY A 132 17.61 14.28 -15.37
CA GLY A 132 17.00 14.57 -16.67
C GLY A 132 16.99 16.07 -17.00
N LEU A 133 16.54 16.91 -16.06
CA LEU A 133 16.57 18.36 -16.24
C LEU A 133 17.99 18.89 -16.40
N LEU A 134 18.95 18.40 -15.62
CA LEU A 134 20.35 18.80 -15.76
C LEU A 134 20.90 18.40 -17.13
N GLY A 135 20.56 17.23 -17.66
CA GLY A 135 20.95 16.80 -19.00
C GLY A 135 20.38 17.70 -20.10
N VAL A 136 19.10 18.07 -20.01
CA VAL A 136 18.46 19.01 -20.96
C VAL A 136 19.09 20.40 -20.84
N CYS A 137 19.31 20.91 -19.63
CA CYS A 137 19.98 22.19 -19.41
C CYS A 137 21.41 22.18 -19.96
N ALA A 138 22.18 21.11 -19.70
CA ALA A 138 23.56 20.98 -20.18
C ALA A 138 23.62 20.94 -21.72
N THR A 139 22.75 20.16 -22.37
CA THR A 139 22.70 20.09 -23.84
C THR A 139 22.31 21.42 -24.48
N LEU A 140 21.41 22.19 -23.88
CA LEU A 140 21.06 23.54 -24.32
C LEU A 140 22.19 24.56 -24.09
N LEU A 141 23.00 24.40 -23.05
CA LEU A 141 24.13 25.31 -22.77
C LEU A 141 25.33 25.04 -23.67
N VAL A 142 25.64 23.76 -23.95
CA VAL A 142 26.80 23.37 -24.77
C VAL A 142 26.55 23.66 -26.26
N ASN A 143 25.34 23.43 -26.75
CA ASN A 143 25.05 23.59 -28.18
C ASN A 143 24.31 24.91 -28.48
N LYS A 144 25.08 25.91 -28.94
CA LYS A 144 24.57 27.23 -29.37
C LYS A 144 23.46 27.13 -30.43
N SER A 145 23.49 26.10 -31.28
CA SER A 145 22.44 25.85 -32.28
C SER A 145 21.12 25.42 -31.64
N MET A 146 21.18 24.48 -30.68
CA MET A 146 20.00 23.98 -29.96
C MET A 146 19.36 25.05 -29.07
N ARG A 147 20.18 25.86 -28.40
CA ARG A 147 19.71 27.02 -27.63
C ARG A 147 18.84 27.94 -28.48
N ASN A 148 19.33 28.32 -29.66
CA ASN A 148 18.62 29.25 -30.54
C ASN A 148 17.32 28.62 -31.09
N SER A 149 17.34 27.33 -31.44
CA SER A 149 16.14 26.61 -31.88
C SER A 149 15.08 26.52 -30.78
N TYR A 150 15.49 26.20 -29.56
CA TYR A 150 14.61 26.14 -28.39
C TYR A 150 13.97 27.50 -28.07
N PHE A 151 14.76 28.59 -28.07
CA PHE A 151 14.21 29.94 -27.88
C PHE A 151 13.25 30.36 -28.98
N LYS A 152 13.51 29.95 -30.23
CA LYS A 152 12.59 30.21 -31.35
C LYS A 152 11.24 29.53 -31.12
N PHE A 153 11.26 28.25 -30.76
CA PHE A 153 10.06 27.49 -30.43
C PHE A 153 9.25 28.12 -29.27
N LEU A 154 9.92 28.53 -28.18
CA LEU A 154 9.25 29.18 -27.06
C LEU A 154 8.59 30.52 -27.46
N ASN A 155 9.27 31.32 -28.29
CA ASN A 155 8.70 32.56 -28.79
C ASN A 155 7.47 32.30 -29.68
N ASP A 156 7.56 31.32 -30.58
CA ASP A 156 6.44 30.94 -31.46
C ASP A 156 5.23 30.45 -30.62
N ALA A 157 5.48 29.63 -29.60
CA ALA A 157 4.46 29.15 -28.68
C ALA A 157 3.83 30.29 -27.88
N ARG A 158 4.64 31.21 -27.35
CA ARG A 158 4.17 32.39 -26.61
C ARG A 158 3.27 33.25 -27.50
N ASP A 159 3.69 33.50 -28.74
CA ASP A 159 2.94 34.36 -29.66
C ASP A 159 1.62 33.68 -30.07
N TRP A 160 1.62 32.35 -30.28
CA TRP A 160 0.40 31.58 -30.49
C TRP A 160 -0.56 31.63 -29.29
N ILE A 161 -0.06 31.45 -28.08
CA ILE A 161 -0.85 31.56 -26.84
C ILE A 161 -1.39 32.99 -26.70
N TYR A 162 -0.57 34.01 -26.93
CA TYR A 162 -0.98 35.42 -26.84
C TYR A 162 -2.11 35.76 -27.82
N VAL A 163 -1.97 35.34 -29.09
CA VAL A 163 -3.01 35.55 -30.11
C VAL A 163 -4.29 34.79 -29.75
N THR A 164 -4.16 33.55 -29.29
CA THR A 164 -5.29 32.72 -28.83
C THR A 164 -6.03 33.41 -27.68
N ILE A 165 -5.33 33.78 -26.61
CA ILE A 165 -5.92 34.52 -25.48
C ILE A 165 -6.56 35.81 -25.98
N ARG A 166 -5.91 36.59 -26.85
CA ARG A 166 -6.45 37.85 -27.38
C ARG A 166 -7.76 37.63 -28.17
N ILE A 167 -7.88 36.55 -28.95
CA ILE A 167 -9.07 36.22 -29.74
C ILE A 167 -10.20 35.69 -28.86
N TYR A 168 -9.90 34.82 -27.89
CA TYR A 168 -10.92 34.17 -27.06
C TYR A 168 -11.36 35.04 -25.88
N LYS A 169 -10.51 35.93 -25.36
CA LYS A 169 -10.82 36.86 -24.27
C LYS A 169 -12.14 37.63 -24.48
N PRO A 170 -12.42 38.29 -25.61
CA PRO A 170 -13.69 39.00 -25.82
C PRO A 170 -14.90 38.06 -25.93
N LYS A 171 -14.72 36.82 -26.45
CA LYS A 171 -15.79 35.82 -26.52
C LYS A 171 -16.18 35.32 -25.12
N VAL A 172 -15.18 35.05 -24.28
CA VAL A 172 -15.36 34.63 -22.89
C VAL A 172 -15.96 35.76 -22.04
N LEU A 173 -15.48 37.00 -22.20
CA LEU A 173 -16.04 38.18 -21.52
C LEU A 173 -17.52 38.45 -21.88
N LYS A 174 -17.96 38.11 -23.10
CA LYS A 174 -19.37 38.19 -23.48
C LYS A 174 -20.23 37.11 -22.82
N MET A 175 -19.70 35.92 -22.58
CA MET A 175 -20.43 34.84 -21.89
C MET A 175 -20.55 35.06 -20.38
N ILE A 176 -19.58 35.74 -19.76
CA ILE A 176 -19.58 36.03 -18.31
C ILE A 176 -20.48 37.22 -17.93
N LYS A 177 -20.91 38.03 -18.90
CA LYS A 177 -21.77 39.22 -18.68
C LYS A 177 -23.29 38.94 -18.73
N PHE A 178 -23.70 37.69 -18.53
CA PHE A 178 -25.11 37.31 -18.28
C PHE A 178 -25.35 37.12 -16.78
#